data_AF-A0A9P5AZX6-F1
#
_entry.id   AF-A0A9P5AZX6-F1
#
_cell.length_a   1.000
_cell.length_b   1.000
_cell.length_c   1.000
_cell.angle_alpha   90.00
_cell.angle_beta   90.00
_cell.angle_gamma   90.00
#
_symmetry.space_group_name_H-M   'P 1'
#
loop_
_entity.id
_entity.type
_entity.pdbx_description
1 polymer ?
#
loop_
_entity_poly.entity_id
_entity_poly.type
_entity_poly.pdbx_seq_one_letter_code
_entity_poly.pdbx_strand_id
1 'polypeptide(L)'
;MVSFNVTTSGNNLVVDSGNSNGFSVTVSKSDCSINSIKFRGAEYQYKSQTSHIASGLGSSNVQSTVLDNKYIKITCTTKSGEFDLTHYYVVQNGQSMVYMATDTKSQPAIGELRYITRLDRSQLPNEIPFGDASNTSGGSAVEGSDVFNVNGQTRSKFYSSQRFIDNDV
;
A
#
# COMPACT_ATOMS: atom_id res chain seq x y z
N MET A 1 -7.52 -24.90 7.93
CA MET A 1 -6.05 -24.95 7.75
C MET A 1 -5.61 -23.61 7.21
N VAL A 2 -4.58 -22.99 7.78
CA VAL A 2 -3.95 -21.81 7.17
C VAL A 2 -3.03 -22.33 6.06
N SER A 3 -3.19 -21.85 4.83
CA SER A 3 -2.39 -22.32 3.69
C SER A 3 -1.57 -21.19 3.09
N PHE A 4 -0.25 -21.34 3.08
CA PHE A 4 0.59 -20.46 2.28
C PHE A 4 0.34 -20.72 0.79
N ASN A 5 -0.30 -19.78 0.11
CA ASN A 5 -0.68 -19.96 -1.30
C ASN A 5 -1.00 -18.64 -1.99
N VAL A 6 -1.05 -18.70 -3.33
CA VAL A 6 -1.69 -17.68 -4.16
C VAL A 6 -2.76 -18.36 -5.03
N THR A 7 -3.95 -17.80 -5.04
CA THR A 7 -5.08 -18.27 -5.87
C THR A 7 -5.62 -17.13 -6.73
N THR A 8 -6.16 -17.47 -7.90
CA THR A 8 -6.86 -16.49 -8.73
C THR A 8 -8.35 -16.55 -8.42
N SER A 9 -8.95 -15.38 -8.12
CA SER A 9 -10.39 -15.22 -7.93
C SER A 9 -10.88 -14.04 -8.78
N GLY A 10 -11.56 -14.35 -9.89
CA GLY A 10 -11.91 -13.34 -10.89
C GLY A 10 -10.67 -12.59 -11.39
N ASN A 11 -10.69 -11.26 -11.28
CA ASN A 11 -9.57 -10.40 -11.67
C ASN A 11 -8.55 -10.17 -10.55
N ASN A 12 -8.51 -11.03 -9.53
CA ASN A 12 -7.65 -10.85 -8.37
C ASN A 12 -6.72 -12.04 -8.14
N LEU A 13 -5.54 -11.75 -7.62
CA LEU A 13 -4.66 -12.70 -6.96
C LEU A 13 -4.88 -12.57 -5.44
N VAL A 14 -5.40 -13.63 -4.82
CA VAL A 14 -5.52 -13.72 -3.36
C VAL A 14 -4.29 -14.43 -2.82
N VAL A 15 -3.46 -13.71 -2.08
CA VAL A 15 -2.22 -14.21 -1.48
C VAL A 15 -2.45 -14.42 0.01
N ASP A 16 -2.40 -15.67 0.46
CA ASP A 16 -2.41 -16.03 1.87
C ASP A 16 -0.97 -16.34 2.32
N SER A 17 -0.52 -15.66 3.35
CA SER A 17 0.84 -15.80 3.88
C SER A 17 1.08 -17.08 4.67
N GLY A 18 0.06 -17.87 4.99
CA GLY A 18 0.22 -19.01 5.89
C GLY A 18 0.46 -18.61 7.36
N ASN A 19 0.39 -17.32 7.70
CA ASN A 19 0.59 -16.84 9.07
C ASN A 19 -0.48 -17.41 10.03
N SER A 20 -0.08 -17.93 11.18
CA SER A 20 -0.98 -18.57 12.15
C SER A 20 -2.04 -17.64 12.73
N ASN A 21 -1.79 -16.33 12.78
CA ASN A 21 -2.77 -15.33 13.19
C ASN A 21 -3.64 -14.83 12.03
N GLY A 22 -3.45 -15.35 10.81
CA GLY A 22 -4.15 -14.94 9.60
C GLY A 22 -3.62 -13.63 9.03
N PHE A 23 -3.04 -13.72 7.83
CA PHE A 23 -2.67 -12.54 7.04
C PHE A 23 -2.76 -12.86 5.55
N SER A 24 -3.58 -12.09 4.83
CA SER A 24 -3.76 -12.25 3.38
C SER A 24 -3.95 -10.91 2.70
N VAL A 25 -3.44 -10.77 1.49
CA VAL A 25 -3.64 -9.60 0.64
C VAL A 25 -4.23 -9.99 -0.70
N THR A 26 -5.08 -9.14 -1.25
CA THR A 26 -5.65 -9.33 -2.58
C THR A 26 -5.13 -8.27 -3.53
N VAL A 27 -4.50 -8.70 -4.62
CA VAL A 27 -3.91 -7.83 -5.65
C VAL A 27 -4.71 -7.94 -6.93
N SER A 28 -5.13 -6.79 -7.45
CA SER A 28 -5.81 -6.68 -8.73
C SER A 28 -4.87 -7.03 -9.88
N LYS A 29 -5.31 -7.92 -10.77
CA LYS A 29 -4.58 -8.31 -11.98
C LYS A 29 -4.63 -7.26 -13.09
N SER A 30 -5.54 -6.29 -13.01
CA SER A 30 -5.65 -5.23 -14.03
C SER A 30 -4.67 -4.10 -13.78
N ASP A 31 -4.48 -3.67 -12.53
CA ASP A 31 -3.77 -2.43 -12.21
C ASP A 31 -2.73 -2.56 -11.08
N CYS A 32 -2.49 -3.78 -10.58
CA CYS A 32 -1.58 -4.08 -9.47
C CYS A 32 -1.94 -3.43 -8.13
N SER A 33 -3.14 -2.88 -7.98
CA SER A 33 -3.54 -2.30 -6.70
C SER A 33 -3.91 -3.37 -5.67
N ILE A 34 -3.61 -3.13 -4.39
CA ILE A 34 -4.12 -3.94 -3.29
C ILE A 34 -5.54 -3.46 -2.95
N ASN A 35 -6.50 -4.37 -3.03
CA ASN A 35 -7.92 -4.09 -2.79
C ASN A 35 -8.52 -4.84 -1.59
N SER A 36 -7.72 -5.66 -0.91
CA SER A 36 -8.04 -6.22 0.42
C SER A 36 -6.75 -6.51 1.18
N ILE A 37 -6.74 -6.19 2.46
CA ILE A 37 -5.68 -6.50 3.42
C ILE A 37 -6.37 -7.07 4.66
N LYS A 38 -6.31 -8.39 4.84
CA LYS A 38 -6.88 -9.04 6.02
C LYS A 38 -5.78 -9.40 7.00
N PHE A 39 -5.97 -9.03 8.25
CA PHE A 39 -5.11 -9.42 9.37
C PHE A 39 -5.99 -9.84 10.54
N ARG A 40 -5.76 -11.02 11.11
CA ARG A 40 -6.57 -11.57 12.23
C ARG A 40 -8.07 -11.57 11.94
N GLY A 41 -8.45 -11.80 10.69
CA GLY A 41 -9.84 -11.86 10.22
C GLY A 41 -10.51 -10.50 9.96
N ALA A 42 -9.89 -9.39 10.35
CA ALA A 42 -10.40 -8.04 10.07
C ALA A 42 -9.87 -7.52 8.71
N GLU A 43 -10.71 -6.79 8.00
CA GLU A 43 -10.35 -6.08 6.76
C GLU A 43 -9.79 -4.69 7.11
N TYR A 44 -8.61 -4.38 6.59
CA TYR A 44 -7.90 -3.12 6.83
C TYR A 44 -7.75 -2.26 5.58
N GLN A 45 -8.02 -2.77 4.37
CA GLN A 45 -7.99 -1.93 3.17
C GLN A 45 -9.15 -0.93 3.18
N TYR A 46 -8.86 0.33 2.88
CA TYR A 46 -9.87 1.35 2.66
C TYR A 46 -10.78 0.98 1.47
N LYS A 47 -12.09 1.03 1.68
CA LYS A 47 -13.09 0.49 0.73
C LYS A 47 -13.27 1.34 -0.53
N SER A 48 -13.09 2.65 -0.44
CA SER A 48 -13.40 3.55 -1.57
C SER A 48 -12.20 3.78 -2.49
N GLN A 49 -10.99 3.41 -2.06
CA GLN A 49 -9.79 3.56 -2.88
C GLN A 49 -8.72 2.55 -2.46
N THR A 50 -8.15 1.88 -3.45
CA THR A 50 -7.13 0.84 -3.29
C THR A 50 -5.75 1.41 -2.90
N SER A 51 -4.86 0.53 -2.43
CA SER A 51 -3.46 0.87 -2.15
C SER A 51 -2.57 0.61 -3.37
N HIS A 52 -1.68 1.54 -3.71
CA HIS A 52 -0.96 1.52 -4.99
C HIS A 52 0.24 2.48 -5.02
N ILE A 53 1.04 2.38 -6.09
CA ILE A 53 2.00 3.41 -6.50
C ILE A 53 1.25 4.68 -6.96
N ALA A 54 1.75 5.85 -6.55
CA ALA A 54 1.25 7.18 -6.90
C ALA A 54 -0.27 7.37 -6.65
N SER A 55 -1.07 7.34 -7.73
CA SER A 55 -2.54 7.41 -7.71
C SER A 55 -3.18 6.20 -8.42
N GLY A 56 -2.39 5.15 -8.67
CA GLY A 56 -2.76 3.96 -9.43
C GLY A 56 -1.98 3.88 -10.74
N LEU A 57 -1.54 2.68 -11.12
CA LEU A 57 -0.84 2.45 -12.39
C LEU A 57 -1.79 2.45 -13.60
N GLY A 58 -3.10 2.40 -13.36
CA GLY A 58 -4.16 2.32 -14.37
C GLY A 58 -4.25 0.94 -15.03
N SER A 59 -3.14 0.46 -15.59
CA SER A 59 -3.00 -0.90 -16.14
C SER A 59 -1.60 -1.45 -15.86
N SER A 60 -1.52 -2.75 -15.59
CA SER A 60 -0.24 -3.43 -15.36
C SER A 60 -0.31 -4.89 -15.80
N ASN A 61 0.81 -5.42 -16.30
CA ASN A 61 0.95 -6.86 -16.48
C ASN A 61 1.31 -7.49 -15.13
N VAL A 62 0.33 -8.13 -14.49
CA VAL A 62 0.46 -8.70 -13.15
C VAL A 62 0.66 -10.22 -13.23
N GLN A 63 1.79 -10.69 -12.71
CA GLN A 63 2.15 -12.10 -12.65
C GLN A 63 2.48 -12.52 -11.22
N SER A 64 2.21 -13.78 -10.87
CA SER A 64 2.63 -14.35 -9.59
C SER A 64 3.58 -15.53 -9.79
N THR A 65 4.50 -15.71 -8.86
CA THR A 65 5.45 -16.82 -8.83
C THR A 65 5.61 -17.30 -7.39
N VAL A 66 5.44 -18.60 -7.18
CA VAL A 66 5.78 -19.26 -5.90
C VAL A 66 7.22 -19.76 -6.00
N LEU A 67 8.05 -19.41 -5.02
CA LEU A 67 9.46 -19.77 -4.94
C LEU A 67 9.67 -20.63 -3.69
N ASP A 68 10.15 -21.86 -3.90
CA ASP A 68 10.53 -22.84 -2.86
C ASP A 68 9.47 -23.07 -1.76
N ASN A 69 8.19 -22.87 -2.10
CA ASN A 69 7.08 -22.88 -1.13
C ASN A 69 7.34 -21.98 0.11
N LYS A 70 8.17 -20.95 -0.08
CA LYS A 70 8.66 -20.04 0.96
C LYS A 70 8.31 -18.59 0.65
N TYR A 71 8.32 -18.20 -0.63
CA TYR A 71 7.99 -16.85 -1.06
C TYR A 71 6.95 -16.85 -2.17
N ILE A 72 6.02 -15.91 -2.12
CA ILE A 72 5.13 -15.57 -3.23
C ILE A 72 5.55 -14.19 -3.69
N LYS A 73 6.01 -14.10 -4.94
CA LYS A 73 6.34 -12.84 -5.59
C LYS A 73 5.24 -12.48 -6.58
N ILE A 74 4.69 -11.29 -6.44
CA ILE A 74 3.87 -10.65 -7.47
C ILE A 74 4.75 -9.63 -8.18
N THR A 75 4.77 -9.70 -9.52
CA THR A 75 5.50 -8.78 -10.39
C THR A 75 4.49 -8.02 -11.24
N CYS A 76 4.60 -6.70 -11.24
CA CYS A 76 3.70 -5.79 -11.93
C CYS A 76 4.51 -4.90 -12.86
N THR A 77 4.49 -5.19 -14.15
CA THR A 77 5.22 -4.41 -15.16
C THR A 77 4.27 -3.45 -15.85
N THR A 78 4.59 -2.16 -15.80
CA THR A 78 3.80 -1.09 -16.43
C THR A 78 4.71 -0.24 -17.32
N LYS A 79 4.28 -0.09 -18.57
CA LYS A 79 4.89 0.83 -19.54
C LYS A 79 3.80 1.62 -20.25
N SER A 80 3.75 2.91 -19.99
CA SER A 80 2.79 3.88 -20.53
C SER A 80 3.44 5.26 -20.65
N GLY A 81 2.69 6.28 -21.06
CA GLY A 81 3.16 7.67 -21.03
C GLY A 81 3.36 8.21 -19.60
N GLU A 82 2.70 7.61 -18.61
CA GLU A 82 2.72 8.05 -17.21
C GLU A 82 3.81 7.33 -16.39
N PHE A 83 4.12 6.08 -16.74
CA PHE A 83 4.98 5.19 -15.97
C PHE A 83 5.83 4.28 -16.88
N ASP A 84 7.12 4.14 -16.56
CA ASP A 84 7.98 3.02 -17.01
C ASP A 84 8.63 2.40 -15.78
N LEU A 85 7.97 1.40 -15.19
CA LEU A 85 8.41 0.77 -13.94
C LEU A 85 7.97 -0.69 -13.82
N THR A 86 8.65 -1.41 -12.94
CA THR A 86 8.19 -2.70 -12.41
C THR A 86 8.05 -2.60 -10.89
N HIS A 87 6.87 -2.91 -10.38
CA HIS A 87 6.60 -2.98 -8.93
C HIS A 87 6.50 -4.44 -8.48
N TYR A 88 6.94 -4.69 -7.25
CA TYR A 88 6.99 -6.02 -6.66
C TYR A 88 6.29 -6.03 -5.31
N TYR A 89 5.46 -7.05 -5.08
CA TYR A 89 5.05 -7.48 -3.75
C TYR A 89 5.66 -8.85 -3.48
N VAL A 90 6.24 -9.06 -2.30
CA VAL A 90 6.76 -10.36 -1.86
C VAL A 90 6.18 -10.69 -0.49
N VAL A 91 5.57 -11.87 -0.38
CA VAL A 91 5.05 -12.42 0.87
C VAL A 91 5.85 -13.67 1.23
N GLN A 92 6.32 -13.75 2.46
CA GLN A 92 7.04 -14.91 2.98
C GLN A 92 6.09 -15.78 3.82
N ASN A 93 6.22 -17.10 3.66
CA ASN A 93 5.45 -18.08 4.41
C ASN A 93 5.58 -17.87 5.93
N GLY A 94 4.44 -17.79 6.61
CA GLY A 94 4.31 -17.62 8.05
C GLY A 94 4.40 -16.17 8.53
N GLN A 95 4.69 -15.19 7.67
CA GLN A 95 4.88 -13.79 8.08
C GLN A 95 3.70 -12.90 7.73
N SER A 96 3.39 -11.94 8.60
CA SER A 96 2.38 -10.91 8.36
C SER A 96 2.99 -9.66 7.73
N MET A 97 3.75 -9.82 6.64
CA MET A 97 4.48 -8.75 5.96
C MET A 97 4.30 -8.85 4.45
N VAL A 98 4.19 -7.68 3.81
CA VAL A 98 4.32 -7.53 2.35
C VAL A 98 5.57 -6.70 2.10
N TYR A 99 6.63 -7.36 1.66
CA TYR A 99 7.82 -6.69 1.21
C TYR A 99 7.56 -6.06 -0.15
N MET A 100 8.06 -4.84 -0.36
CA MET A 100 7.87 -4.09 -1.59
C MET A 100 9.19 -3.63 -2.16
N ALA A 101 9.26 -3.59 -3.50
CA ALA A 101 10.32 -2.94 -4.23
C ALA A 101 9.73 -2.32 -5.50
N THR A 102 10.34 -1.24 -5.98
CA THR A 102 9.94 -0.58 -7.23
C THR A 102 11.20 -0.29 -8.04
N ASP A 103 11.28 -0.90 -9.22
CA ASP A 103 12.32 -0.64 -10.21
C ASP A 103 11.77 0.31 -11.27
N THR A 104 12.15 1.58 -11.17
CA THR A 104 11.67 2.67 -12.03
C THR A 104 12.71 2.99 -13.09
N LYS A 105 12.31 3.00 -14.38
CA LYS A 105 13.19 3.30 -15.53
C LYS A 105 13.12 4.75 -15.97
N SER A 106 12.02 5.44 -15.66
CA SER A 106 11.87 6.88 -15.82
C SER A 106 11.03 7.46 -14.69
N GLN A 107 11.29 8.73 -14.32
CA GLN A 107 10.48 9.42 -13.32
C GLN A 107 9.00 9.39 -13.74
N PRO A 108 8.05 9.02 -12.85
CA PRO A 108 6.63 9.13 -13.14
C PRO A 108 6.26 10.54 -13.61
N ALA A 109 5.31 10.64 -14.56
CA ALA A 109 4.96 11.93 -15.17
C ALA A 109 4.46 12.98 -14.16
N ILE A 110 3.87 12.53 -13.04
CA ILE A 110 3.44 13.39 -11.92
C ILE A 110 4.60 14.07 -11.19
N GLY A 111 5.85 13.65 -11.42
CA GLY A 111 7.04 14.24 -10.83
C GLY A 111 7.42 13.70 -9.44
N GLU A 112 6.70 12.71 -8.92
CA GLU A 112 7.00 12.04 -7.65
C GLU A 112 6.90 10.51 -7.76
N LEU A 113 7.62 9.79 -6.89
CA LEU A 113 7.50 8.34 -6.72
C LEU A 113 7.15 8.03 -5.27
N ARG A 114 5.97 7.44 -5.05
CA ARG A 114 5.50 7.01 -3.74
C ARG A 114 4.69 5.74 -3.82
N TYR A 115 4.64 5.02 -2.71
CA TYR A 115 3.61 4.04 -2.44
C TYR A 115 2.65 4.60 -1.39
N ILE A 116 1.34 4.40 -1.57
CA ILE A 116 0.34 4.79 -0.57
C ILE A 116 -0.50 3.58 -0.17
N THR A 117 -0.39 3.19 1.10
CA THR A 117 -1.30 2.23 1.72
C THR A 117 -2.49 2.97 2.30
N ARG A 118 -3.67 2.78 1.72
CA ARG A 118 -4.91 3.41 2.20
C ARG A 118 -5.62 2.43 3.12
N LEU A 119 -5.50 2.66 4.42
CA LEU A 119 -6.05 1.77 5.45
C LEU A 119 -7.36 2.32 6.02
N ASP A 120 -8.19 1.43 6.57
CA ASP A 120 -9.42 1.78 7.26
C ASP A 120 -9.09 2.54 8.57
N ARG A 121 -9.35 3.84 8.54
CA ARG A 121 -9.11 4.75 9.67
C ARG A 121 -9.91 4.38 10.93
N SER A 122 -11.05 3.70 10.80
CA SER A 122 -11.83 3.23 11.96
C SER A 122 -11.08 2.15 12.76
N GLN A 123 -10.23 1.39 12.08
CA GLN A 123 -9.39 0.35 12.68
C GLN A 123 -8.02 0.90 13.11
N LEU A 124 -7.49 1.88 12.37
CA LEU A 124 -6.17 2.47 12.58
C LEU A 124 -6.25 4.01 12.64
N PRO A 125 -6.77 4.59 13.73
CA PRO A 125 -7.02 6.04 13.82
C PRO A 125 -5.79 6.88 14.14
N ASN A 126 -4.73 6.26 14.68
CA ASN A 126 -3.56 6.93 15.22
C ASN A 126 -2.40 6.93 14.22
N GLU A 127 -1.58 7.98 14.29
CA GLU A 127 -0.38 8.16 13.49
C GLU A 127 0.85 8.19 14.43
N ILE A 128 1.90 7.44 14.10
CA ILE A 128 3.05 7.16 14.97
C ILE A 128 4.33 7.55 14.19
N PRO A 129 5.34 8.16 14.83
CA PRO A 129 5.45 8.49 16.25
C PRO A 129 4.91 9.88 16.62
N PHE A 130 4.56 10.72 15.64
CA PHE A 130 4.31 12.14 15.84
C PHE A 130 2.88 12.50 16.29
N GLY A 131 2.03 11.50 16.55
CA GLY A 131 0.67 11.71 17.04
C GLY A 131 -0.21 12.35 15.98
N ASP A 132 -1.08 13.26 16.39
CA ASP A 132 -2.15 13.79 15.55
C ASP A 132 -1.75 15.03 14.72
N ALA A 133 -0.48 15.44 14.73
CA ALA A 133 0.00 16.61 14.00
C ALA A 133 -0.29 16.55 12.49
N SER A 134 -0.27 15.35 11.91
CA SER A 134 -0.59 15.09 10.50
C SER A 134 -2.03 14.69 10.22
N ASN A 135 -2.85 14.55 11.26
CA ASN A 135 -4.27 14.26 11.10
C ASN A 135 -5.03 15.54 10.69
N THR A 136 -5.44 15.60 9.42
CA THR A 136 -6.18 16.73 8.84
C THR A 136 -7.70 16.51 8.79
N SER A 137 -8.20 15.41 9.37
CA SER A 137 -9.61 15.06 9.30
C SER A 137 -10.51 16.14 9.92
N GLY A 138 -11.57 16.52 9.21
CA GLY A 138 -12.51 17.56 9.63
C GLY A 138 -11.95 18.99 9.56
N GLY A 139 -10.73 19.18 9.04
CA GLY A 139 -10.11 20.49 8.92
C GLY A 139 -10.53 21.28 7.68
N SER A 140 -10.37 22.60 7.76
CA SER A 140 -10.48 23.51 6.60
C SER A 140 -9.09 23.90 6.10
N ALA A 141 -8.90 23.96 4.78
CA ALA A 141 -7.60 24.34 4.21
C ALA A 141 -7.23 25.79 4.59
N VAL A 142 -5.97 25.99 4.95
CA VAL A 142 -5.39 27.30 5.27
C VAL A 142 -4.20 27.66 4.39
N GLU A 143 -3.54 26.67 3.79
CA GLU A 143 -2.53 26.85 2.75
C GLU A 143 -2.68 25.74 1.70
N GLY A 144 -2.78 26.13 0.43
CA GLY A 144 -2.95 25.20 -0.68
C GLY A 144 -4.10 24.21 -0.46
N SER A 145 -3.77 22.91 -0.52
CA SER A 145 -4.69 21.81 -0.20
C SER A 145 -4.05 20.77 0.73
N ASP A 146 -3.01 21.17 1.46
CA ASP A 146 -2.19 20.28 2.28
C ASP A 146 -1.90 20.80 3.69
N VAL A 147 -2.22 22.05 4.02
CA VAL A 147 -2.25 22.56 5.40
C VAL A 147 -3.67 22.94 5.79
N PHE A 148 -4.09 22.46 6.96
CA PHE A 148 -5.47 22.57 7.44
C PHE A 148 -5.53 23.15 8.85
N ASN A 149 -6.60 23.86 9.18
CA ASN A 149 -6.98 24.16 10.55
C ASN A 149 -7.97 23.10 11.05
N VAL A 150 -7.62 22.40 12.12
CA VAL A 150 -8.47 21.44 12.83
C VAL A 150 -8.67 21.96 14.25
N ASN A 151 -9.88 22.43 14.58
CA ASN A 151 -10.23 22.92 15.92
C ASN A 151 -9.25 23.96 16.48
N GLY A 152 -8.79 24.91 15.66
CA GLY A 152 -7.87 25.97 16.08
C GLY A 152 -6.39 25.59 16.02
N GLN A 153 -6.04 24.37 15.59
CA GLN A 153 -4.67 23.91 15.45
C GLN A 153 -4.33 23.68 13.97
N THR A 154 -3.14 24.09 13.54
CA THR A 154 -2.67 23.79 12.18
C THR A 154 -2.19 22.34 12.09
N ARG A 155 -2.58 21.64 11.01
CA ARG A 155 -2.27 20.23 10.74
C ARG A 155 -1.87 20.05 9.28
N SER A 156 -0.97 19.12 9.01
CA SER A 156 -0.55 18.82 7.64
C SER A 156 0.06 17.44 7.55
N LYS A 157 -0.18 16.73 6.45
CA LYS A 157 0.53 15.47 6.13
C LYS A 157 2.06 15.62 6.21
N PHE A 158 2.61 16.82 6.02
CA PHE A 158 4.04 17.07 6.13
C PHE A 158 4.56 17.03 7.58
N TYR A 159 3.68 17.18 8.58
CA TYR A 159 4.06 17.20 10.00
C TYR A 159 4.34 15.79 10.56
N SER A 160 4.15 14.73 9.77
CA SER A 160 4.65 13.38 10.09
C SER A 160 6.04 13.10 9.50
N SER A 161 6.64 14.05 8.79
CA SER A 161 7.96 13.83 8.18
C SER A 161 9.06 13.66 9.22
N GLN A 162 10.06 12.85 8.86
CA GLN A 162 11.29 12.63 9.60
C GLN A 162 12.46 12.71 8.63
N ARG A 163 13.64 13.09 9.12
CA ARG A 163 14.88 12.98 8.34
C ARG A 163 15.06 11.53 7.92
N PHE A 164 15.35 11.27 6.64
CA PHE A 164 15.45 9.89 6.15
C PHE A 164 16.51 9.05 6.89
N ILE A 165 17.59 9.67 7.37
CA ILE A 165 18.62 8.99 8.17
C ILE A 165 18.11 8.49 9.53
N ASP A 166 16.96 8.99 10.01
CA ASP A 166 16.34 8.58 11.28
C ASP A 166 14.98 7.89 11.07
N ASN A 167 14.64 7.50 9.83
CA ASN A 167 13.32 6.95 9.48
C ASN A 167 13.38 5.45 9.15
N ASP A 168 13.83 4.65 10.13
CA ASP A 168 14.11 3.21 9.99
C ASP A 168 12.91 2.29 10.31
N VAL A 169 11.69 2.83 10.34
CA VAL A 169 10.48 2.16 10.88
C VAL A 169 9.32 2.18 9.90
#